data_AF-A0A943GIE7-F1
#
_entry.id   AF-A0A943GIE7-F1
#
_cell.length_a   1.000
_cell.length_b   1.000
_cell.length_c   1.000
_cell.angle_alpha   90.00
_cell.angle_beta   90.00
_cell.angle_gamma   90.00
#
_symmetry.space_group_name_H-M   'P 1'
#
loop_
_entity.id
_entity.type
_entity.pdbx_description
1 polymer ?
#
loop_
_entity_poly.entity_id
_entity_poly.type
_entity_poly.pdbx_seq_one_letter_code
_entity_poly.pdbx_strand_id
1 'polypeptide(L)'
;MIPMVKEWFKKAFPTCNKIKSYIITSQSNNINREINDFQQDNNKDEIKLLFAISKLNEGLHLKNISGIMMLRNTRSPVVYYQQLGRCLTSENVDNHPIIFDFVDNIDNLELINFKHDLMKSVEENNKYRVSLGLCEERINFALYEEHEDVISKFRNIEKKITYNWYDNFNNLVKFYEVNGHVEVPKDKTNERLYKWCTLQRSLYNKQVLNEEFVQCLEAIDFKWDLRLERWKDNLKAYHNILETQYHSKILYYDIINENYYLPIYQFEGLSLEEEKIIKWFYRQINIFKKNEMEENKKKIFISELRNIEKYEENQWLKSIWKIKSFYNFMLTEYNIDCNKFKIAPKKDELKEQICSVFNNKSIIENTIDKNLPKSSVKSIVNLKEKEEMYFVASFIEENMYLEGMEDYIDHLNYIYYKKLLEILNNVSP
;
A
#
# COMPACT_ATOMS: atom_id res chain seq x y z
N MET A 1 -20.92 32.80 4.92
CA MET A 1 -22.23 32.23 4.52
C MET A 1 -23.37 33.23 4.70
N ILE A 2 -23.63 33.78 5.90
CA ILE A 2 -24.74 34.73 6.15
C ILE A 2 -24.80 35.92 5.16
N PRO A 3 -23.69 36.65 4.86
CA PRO A 3 -23.75 37.77 3.91
C PRO A 3 -24.12 37.34 2.49
N MET A 4 -23.63 36.17 2.06
CA MET A 4 -23.88 35.61 0.74
C MET A 4 -25.36 35.23 0.57
N VAL A 5 -25.96 34.58 1.57
CA VAL A 5 -27.39 34.24 1.54
C VAL A 5 -28.25 35.49 1.49
N LYS A 6 -27.92 36.54 2.27
CA LYS A 6 -28.61 37.83 2.17
C LYS A 6 -28.53 38.40 0.75
N GLU A 7 -27.37 38.33 0.12
CA GLU A 7 -27.19 38.80 -1.26
C GLU A 7 -28.03 38.00 -2.26
N TRP A 8 -28.14 36.67 -2.09
CA TRP A 8 -29.01 35.84 -2.92
C TRP A 8 -30.47 36.29 -2.85
N PHE A 9 -31.00 36.52 -1.64
CA PHE A 9 -32.37 37.02 -1.49
C PHE A 9 -32.54 38.44 -2.03
N LYS A 10 -31.54 39.32 -1.91
CA LYS A 10 -31.60 40.65 -2.55
C LYS A 10 -31.71 40.56 -4.08
N LYS A 11 -30.94 39.65 -4.68
CA LYS A 11 -30.94 39.43 -6.13
C LYS A 11 -32.24 38.78 -6.60
N ALA A 12 -32.76 37.82 -5.85
CA ALA A 12 -34.00 37.11 -6.18
C ALA A 12 -35.25 37.98 -6.00
N PHE A 13 -35.24 38.91 -5.03
CA PHE A 13 -36.37 39.79 -4.72
C PHE A 13 -35.98 41.27 -4.82
N PRO A 14 -35.68 41.79 -6.03
CA PRO A 14 -35.21 43.17 -6.21
C PRO A 14 -36.24 44.24 -5.83
N THR A 15 -37.52 43.88 -5.71
CA THR A 15 -38.61 44.75 -5.24
C THR A 15 -38.71 44.81 -3.71
N CYS A 16 -38.09 43.87 -2.98
CA CYS A 16 -38.05 43.83 -1.52
C CYS A 16 -36.65 44.22 -1.02
N ASN A 17 -36.48 45.51 -0.70
CA ASN A 17 -35.18 46.03 -0.26
C ASN A 17 -34.86 45.78 1.23
N LYS A 18 -35.81 45.24 1.99
CA LYS A 18 -35.66 45.08 3.44
C LYS A 18 -35.51 43.60 3.78
N ILE A 19 -34.26 43.20 4.04
CA ILE A 19 -33.93 41.84 4.51
C ILE A 19 -33.38 41.95 5.93
N LYS A 20 -34.10 41.33 6.86
CA LYS A 20 -33.70 41.26 8.26
C LYS A 20 -33.22 39.86 8.58
N SER A 21 -32.16 39.75 9.38
CA SER A 21 -31.59 38.46 9.76
C SER A 21 -31.48 38.31 11.27
N TYR A 22 -31.81 37.12 11.74
CA TYR A 22 -31.69 36.70 13.12
C TYR A 22 -30.70 35.53 13.16
N ILE A 23 -29.91 35.44 14.23
CA ILE A 23 -28.86 34.41 14.35
C ILE A 23 -29.00 33.71 15.70
N ILE A 24 -29.12 32.38 15.65
CA ILE A 24 -29.18 31.53 16.83
C ILE A 24 -27.99 30.56 16.78
N THR A 25 -27.13 30.62 17.80
CA THR A 25 -25.98 29.73 17.97
C THR A 25 -26.03 29.10 19.35
N SER A 26 -25.30 28.00 19.57
CA SER A 26 -25.17 27.39 20.90
C SER A 26 -24.46 28.29 21.93
N GLN A 27 -23.79 29.35 21.48
CA GLN A 27 -23.00 30.26 22.31
C GLN A 27 -23.72 31.59 22.60
N SER A 28 -24.92 31.82 22.06
CA SER A 28 -25.64 33.07 22.31
C SER A 28 -26.39 33.02 23.65
N ASN A 29 -26.18 34.03 24.49
CA ASN A 29 -26.86 34.13 25.81
C ASN A 29 -28.34 34.54 25.70
N ASN A 30 -28.79 34.98 24.53
CA ASN A 30 -30.10 35.62 24.31
C ASN A 30 -31.00 34.86 23.31
N ILE A 31 -30.88 33.52 23.22
CA ILE A 31 -31.62 32.68 22.26
C ILE A 31 -33.13 32.95 22.29
N ASN A 32 -33.75 32.94 23.48
CA ASN A 32 -35.20 33.15 23.62
C ASN A 32 -35.65 34.54 23.15
N ARG A 33 -34.78 35.55 23.30
CA ARG A 33 -35.07 36.91 22.84
C ARG A 33 -35.06 36.98 21.31
N GLU A 34 -34.02 36.45 20.67
CA GLU A 34 -33.91 36.41 19.20
C GLU A 34 -35.06 35.62 18.55
N ILE A 35 -35.48 34.52 19.17
CA ILE A 35 -36.65 33.74 18.73
C ILE A 35 -37.92 34.56 18.85
N ASN A 36 -38.15 35.20 20.00
CA ASN A 36 -39.34 36.03 20.21
C ASN A 36 -39.35 37.21 19.24
N ASP A 37 -38.20 37.87 19.02
CA ASP A 37 -38.07 38.98 18.09
C ASP A 37 -38.37 38.52 16.65
N PHE A 38 -37.90 37.34 16.24
CA PHE A 38 -38.24 36.75 14.95
C PHE A 38 -39.73 36.41 14.81
N GLN A 39 -40.34 35.82 15.83
CA GLN A 39 -41.75 35.38 15.81
C GLN A 39 -42.75 36.54 15.88
N GLN A 40 -42.41 37.62 16.60
CA GLN A 40 -43.28 38.80 16.74
C GLN A 40 -43.12 39.79 15.58
N ASP A 41 -42.06 39.65 14.79
CA ASP A 41 -41.87 40.46 13.59
C ASP A 41 -42.91 40.09 12.53
N ASN A 42 -43.94 40.93 12.39
CA ASN A 42 -45.05 40.76 11.46
C ASN A 42 -45.01 41.72 10.27
N ASN A 43 -43.88 42.37 10.00
CA ASN A 43 -43.75 43.25 8.84
C ASN A 43 -43.88 42.43 7.54
N LYS A 44 -44.85 42.78 6.67
CA LYS A 44 -45.11 42.08 5.40
C LYS A 44 -44.20 42.53 4.26
N ASP A 45 -43.55 43.68 4.40
CA ASP A 45 -42.65 44.25 3.39
C ASP A 45 -41.18 43.83 3.59
N GLU A 46 -40.93 42.88 4.50
CA GLU A 46 -39.61 42.43 4.93
C GLU A 46 -39.42 40.92 4.81
N ILE A 47 -38.31 40.51 4.19
CA ILE A 47 -37.87 39.11 4.21
C ILE A 47 -37.05 38.87 5.47
N LYS A 48 -37.46 37.88 6.26
CA LYS A 48 -36.82 37.53 7.53
C LYS A 48 -36.08 36.22 7.38
N LEU A 49 -34.78 36.23 7.67
CA LEU A 49 -33.91 35.06 7.59
C LEU A 49 -33.44 34.67 8.98
N LEU A 50 -33.77 33.47 9.43
CA LEU A 50 -33.27 32.92 10.69
C LEU A 50 -32.12 31.95 10.40
N PHE A 51 -30.91 32.32 10.81
CA PHE A 51 -29.74 31.46 10.71
C PHE A 51 -29.56 30.68 12.01
N ALA A 52 -29.67 29.35 11.93
CA ALA A 52 -29.48 28.49 13.07
C ALA A 52 -28.22 27.63 12.90
N ILE A 53 -27.30 27.72 13.86
CA ILE A 53 -26.03 27.00 13.89
C ILE A 53 -26.03 26.09 15.12
N SER A 54 -25.89 24.79 14.90
CA SER A 54 -25.75 23.75 15.94
C SER A 54 -26.92 23.56 16.92
N LYS A 55 -27.99 24.36 16.88
CA LYS A 55 -29.10 24.34 17.87
C LYS A 55 -30.46 23.81 17.38
N LEU A 56 -30.67 23.58 16.07
CA LEU A 56 -31.98 23.12 15.56
C LEU A 56 -32.37 21.68 15.96
N ASN A 57 -31.44 20.89 16.51
CA ASN A 57 -31.68 19.52 16.93
C ASN A 57 -32.32 19.41 18.34
N GLU A 58 -32.38 20.51 19.10
CA GLU A 58 -32.98 20.55 20.44
C GLU A 58 -34.38 21.17 20.36
N GLY A 59 -35.44 20.40 20.08
CA GLY A 59 -36.84 20.71 20.48
C GLY A 59 -37.48 22.09 20.17
N LEU A 60 -36.81 23.03 19.51
CA LEU A 60 -37.20 24.44 19.39
C LEU A 60 -38.44 24.61 18.51
N HIS A 61 -39.55 25.00 19.12
CA HIS A 61 -40.81 25.24 18.42
C HIS A 61 -40.87 26.65 17.84
N LEU A 62 -40.46 26.78 16.57
CA LEU A 62 -40.62 28.01 15.79
C LEU A 62 -41.99 28.01 15.11
N LYS A 63 -42.67 29.16 15.14
CA LYS A 63 -44.00 29.37 14.55
C LYS A 63 -43.86 30.14 13.23
N ASN A 64 -44.82 29.97 12.33
CA ASN A 64 -44.93 30.73 11.07
C ASN A 64 -43.69 30.66 10.17
N ILE A 65 -43.07 29.48 10.04
CA ILE A 65 -41.96 29.28 9.09
C ILE A 65 -42.53 29.08 7.68
N SER A 66 -42.18 29.97 6.76
CA SER A 66 -42.58 29.88 5.34
C SER A 66 -41.67 28.99 4.49
N GLY A 67 -40.47 28.68 4.96
CA GLY A 67 -39.55 27.84 4.22
C GLY A 67 -38.26 27.52 4.97
N ILE A 68 -37.54 26.53 4.46
CA ILE A 68 -36.29 26.03 5.01
C ILE A 68 -35.23 26.06 3.92
N MET A 69 -34.02 26.48 4.27
CA MET A 69 -32.86 26.44 3.39
C MET A 69 -31.77 25.58 4.04
N MET A 70 -31.52 24.40 3.49
CA MET A 70 -30.49 23.48 3.95
C MET A 70 -29.19 23.75 3.20
N LEU A 71 -28.18 24.22 3.93
CA LEU A 71 -26.86 24.59 3.40
C LEU A 71 -25.74 23.68 3.93
N ARG A 72 -26.08 22.62 4.67
CA ARG A 72 -25.13 21.69 5.29
C ARG A 72 -25.65 20.27 5.23
N ASN A 73 -24.80 19.33 4.80
CA ASN A 73 -25.11 17.91 4.79
C ASN A 73 -25.51 17.40 6.18
N THR A 74 -26.53 16.55 6.20
CA THR A 74 -26.89 15.70 7.33
C THR A 74 -26.81 14.24 6.91
N ARG A 75 -26.13 13.43 7.73
CA ARG A 75 -26.05 11.97 7.53
C ARG A 75 -27.14 11.21 8.29
N SER A 76 -27.98 11.91 9.05
CA SER A 76 -29.02 11.31 9.88
C SER A 76 -30.40 11.63 9.31
N PRO A 77 -31.20 10.60 8.93
CA PRO A 77 -32.59 10.78 8.54
C PRO A 77 -33.40 11.49 9.63
N VAL A 78 -33.18 11.15 10.90
CA VAL A 78 -33.88 11.75 12.04
C VAL A 78 -33.68 13.27 12.08
N VAL A 79 -32.45 13.75 11.87
CA VAL A 79 -32.15 15.19 11.85
C VAL A 79 -32.81 15.88 10.65
N TYR A 80 -32.84 15.21 9.49
CA TYR A 80 -33.50 15.72 8.28
C TYR A 80 -35.02 15.90 8.51
N TYR A 81 -35.70 14.87 9.03
CA TYR A 81 -37.12 14.92 9.38
C TYR A 81 -37.43 15.98 10.44
N GLN A 82 -36.57 16.14 11.45
CA GLN A 82 -36.74 17.16 12.49
C GLN A 82 -36.66 18.58 11.91
N GLN A 83 -35.79 18.81 10.92
CA GLN A 83 -35.71 20.10 10.25
C GLN A 83 -36.96 20.34 9.41
N LEU A 84 -37.35 19.39 8.56
CA LEU A 84 -38.58 19.46 7.76
C LEU A 84 -39.83 19.69 8.61
N GLY A 85 -39.95 19.01 9.74
CA GLY A 85 -41.08 19.13 10.66
C GLY A 85 -41.30 20.54 11.20
N ARG A 86 -40.31 21.45 11.11
CA ARG A 86 -40.47 22.84 11.55
C ARG A 86 -41.35 23.68 10.64
N CYS A 87 -41.41 23.38 9.35
CA CYS A 87 -42.30 24.07 8.42
C CYS A 87 -43.64 23.36 8.24
N LEU A 88 -43.70 22.05 8.53
CA LEU A 88 -44.89 21.18 8.38
C LEU A 88 -45.80 21.15 9.63
N THR A 89 -45.92 22.27 10.34
CA THR A 89 -46.76 22.36 11.55
C THR A 89 -48.23 22.58 11.21
N SER A 90 -49.15 22.17 12.10
CA SER A 90 -50.60 22.37 11.94
C SER A 90 -51.03 23.84 11.93
N GLU A 91 -50.14 24.77 12.30
CA GLU A 91 -50.39 26.22 12.20
C GLU A 91 -50.16 26.75 10.77
N ASN A 92 -49.53 25.96 9.89
CA ASN A 92 -49.14 26.31 8.52
C ASN A 92 -49.97 25.59 7.45
N VAL A 93 -51.14 25.04 7.78
CA VAL A 93 -51.94 24.17 6.89
C VAL A 93 -52.29 24.84 5.55
N ASP A 94 -52.52 26.16 5.55
CA ASP A 94 -52.81 26.95 4.34
C ASP A 94 -51.56 27.58 3.70
N ASN A 95 -50.39 27.42 4.32
CA ASN A 95 -49.12 27.91 3.80
C ASN A 95 -48.45 26.79 2.99
N HIS A 96 -47.90 27.13 1.81
CA HIS A 96 -47.10 26.21 1.02
C HIS A 96 -45.61 26.38 1.39
N PRO A 97 -45.06 25.60 2.35
CA PRO A 97 -43.68 25.77 2.75
C PRO A 97 -42.73 25.43 1.60
N ILE A 98 -41.71 26.25 1.41
CA ILE A 98 -40.69 26.04 0.37
C ILE A 98 -39.42 25.52 1.03
N ILE A 99 -38.92 24.37 0.57
CA ILE A 99 -37.68 23.77 1.06
C ILE A 99 -36.64 23.85 -0.05
N PHE A 100 -35.52 24.51 0.24
CA PHE A 100 -34.34 24.51 -0.62
C PHE A 100 -33.27 23.60 -0.03
N ASP A 101 -32.97 22.49 -0.70
CA ASP A 101 -31.92 21.55 -0.30
C ASP A 101 -30.68 21.70 -1.20
N PHE A 102 -29.78 22.63 -0.86
CA PHE A 102 -28.61 22.96 -1.70
C PHE A 102 -27.48 21.94 -1.59
N VAL A 103 -27.62 20.94 -0.72
CA VAL A 103 -26.56 19.98 -0.41
C VAL A 103 -27.02 18.54 -0.62
N ASP A 104 -28.20 18.38 -1.23
CA ASP A 104 -28.71 17.10 -1.68
C ASP A 104 -28.88 16.09 -0.54
N ASN A 105 -29.45 16.53 0.59
CA ASN A 105 -29.77 15.63 1.70
C ASN A 105 -30.84 14.62 1.32
N ILE A 106 -31.78 15.00 0.45
CA ILE A 106 -32.87 14.13 0.03
C ILE A 106 -32.36 12.86 -0.68
N ASP A 107 -31.41 12.98 -1.62
CA ASP A 107 -30.85 11.82 -2.33
C ASP A 107 -29.84 11.05 -1.49
N ASN A 108 -28.98 11.74 -0.70
CA ASN A 108 -27.96 11.10 0.13
C ASN A 108 -28.54 10.17 1.21
N LEU A 109 -29.81 10.30 1.55
CA LEU A 109 -30.49 9.49 2.56
C LEU A 109 -31.30 8.32 1.95
N GLU A 110 -31.13 8.02 0.65
CA GLU A 110 -31.87 6.98 -0.10
C GLU A 110 -33.39 7.06 0.10
N LEU A 111 -33.92 8.29 0.14
CA LEU A 111 -35.31 8.60 0.47
C LEU A 111 -36.31 8.34 -0.68
N ILE A 112 -36.07 7.35 -1.53
CA ILE A 112 -37.09 6.87 -2.50
C ILE A 112 -38.40 6.53 -1.76
N ASN A 113 -38.32 6.17 -0.47
CA ASN A 113 -39.47 5.93 0.39
C ASN A 113 -40.08 7.18 1.06
N PHE A 114 -39.46 8.37 1.05
CA PHE A 114 -40.01 9.54 1.75
C PHE A 114 -41.36 9.96 1.21
N LYS A 115 -41.50 10.07 -0.12
CA LYS A 115 -42.79 10.39 -0.75
C LYS A 115 -43.83 9.34 -0.41
N HIS A 116 -43.46 8.06 -0.45
CA HIS A 116 -44.33 6.94 -0.11
C HIS A 116 -44.78 7.01 1.37
N ASP A 117 -43.85 7.20 2.29
CA ASP A 117 -44.08 7.24 3.73
C ASP A 117 -44.89 8.48 4.14
N LEU A 118 -44.63 9.62 3.51
CA LEU A 118 -45.43 10.84 3.66
C LEU A 118 -46.87 10.60 3.20
N MET A 119 -47.07 10.01 2.01
CA MET A 119 -48.41 9.71 1.50
C MET A 119 -49.15 8.72 2.40
N LYS A 120 -48.48 7.68 2.89
CA LYS A 120 -49.04 6.70 3.83
C LYS A 120 -49.44 7.35 5.15
N SER A 121 -48.58 8.19 5.71
CA SER A 121 -48.87 8.92 6.95
C SER A 121 -50.05 9.89 6.80
N VAL A 122 -50.17 10.55 5.65
CA VAL A 122 -51.33 11.41 5.32
C VAL A 122 -52.61 10.59 5.25
N GLU A 123 -52.58 9.42 4.62
CA GLU A 123 -53.73 8.52 4.53
C GLU A 123 -54.20 8.05 5.92
N GLU A 124 -53.25 7.65 6.78
CA GLU A 124 -53.52 7.24 8.16
C GLU A 124 -54.10 8.40 8.99
N ASN A 125 -53.53 9.60 8.86
CA ASN A 125 -54.03 10.79 9.54
C ASN A 125 -55.43 11.17 9.05
N ASN A 126 -55.70 11.09 7.74
CA ASN A 126 -57.03 11.38 7.19
C ASN A 126 -58.09 10.38 7.69
N LYS A 127 -57.76 9.09 7.81
CA LYS A 127 -58.66 8.09 8.45
C LYS A 127 -59.02 8.51 9.88
N TYR A 128 -58.05 8.97 10.65
CA TYR A 128 -58.28 9.46 12.01
C TYR A 128 -59.12 10.75 12.03
N ARG A 129 -58.84 11.72 11.15
CA ARG A 129 -59.61 12.97 11.02
C ARG A 129 -61.08 12.71 10.67
N VAL A 130 -61.33 11.80 9.73
CA VAL A 130 -62.69 11.39 9.35
C VAL A 130 -63.41 10.74 10.53
N SER A 131 -62.72 9.93 11.35
CA SER A 131 -63.32 9.34 12.56
C SER A 131 -63.73 10.39 13.61
N LEU A 132 -63.13 11.58 13.58
CA LEU A 132 -63.46 12.72 14.43
C LEU A 132 -64.46 13.70 13.79
N GLY A 133 -64.96 13.40 12.59
CA GLY A 133 -65.86 14.29 11.84
C GLY A 133 -65.17 15.50 11.20
N LEU A 134 -63.84 15.48 11.07
CA LEU A 134 -63.06 16.53 10.42
C LEU A 134 -62.85 16.23 8.94
N CYS A 135 -62.75 17.27 8.12
CA CYS A 135 -62.42 17.15 6.69
C CYS A 135 -61.01 16.56 6.49
N GLU A 136 -60.84 15.81 5.41
CA GLU A 136 -59.54 15.34 4.94
C GLU A 136 -58.61 16.51 4.59
N GLU A 137 -57.33 16.29 4.80
CA GLU A 137 -56.26 17.24 4.51
C GLU A 137 -55.48 16.75 3.29
N ARG A 138 -55.22 17.64 2.33
CA ARG A 138 -54.40 17.35 1.15
C ARG A 138 -53.05 18.03 1.30
N ILE A 139 -51.99 17.23 1.37
CA ILE A 139 -50.62 17.74 1.29
C ILE A 139 -50.22 17.80 -0.19
N ASN A 140 -49.96 19.01 -0.70
CA ASN A 140 -49.36 19.21 -2.00
C ASN A 140 -47.83 19.21 -1.85
N PHE A 141 -47.20 18.10 -2.24
CA PHE A 141 -45.74 17.99 -2.28
C PHE A 141 -45.25 18.07 -3.72
N ALA A 142 -44.44 19.08 -4.02
CA ALA A 142 -43.75 19.23 -5.29
C ALA A 142 -42.24 19.24 -5.04
N LEU A 143 -41.54 18.27 -5.62
CA LEU A 143 -40.08 18.20 -5.61
C LEU A 143 -39.58 18.71 -6.96
N TYR A 144 -38.72 19.73 -6.92
CA TYR A 144 -38.10 20.31 -8.11
C TYR A 144 -36.59 20.05 -8.02
N GLU A 145 -36.11 19.11 -8.83
CA GLU A 145 -34.68 18.80 -8.95
C GLU A 145 -34.12 19.45 -10.21
N GLU A 146 -33.26 20.47 -10.06
CA GLU A 146 -32.63 21.14 -11.22
C GLU A 146 -31.59 20.26 -11.94
N HIS A 147 -31.21 19.12 -11.36
CA HIS A 147 -30.15 18.26 -11.87
C HIS A 147 -30.58 16.81 -12.13
N GLU A 148 -31.88 16.49 -12.09
CA GLU A 148 -32.42 15.14 -12.32
C GLU A 148 -31.89 14.53 -13.63
N ASP A 149 -31.88 15.30 -14.72
CA ASP A 149 -31.37 14.89 -16.03
C ASP A 149 -29.89 14.53 -16.05
N VAL A 150 -29.09 15.19 -15.20
CA VAL A 150 -27.64 14.97 -15.13
C VAL A 150 -27.36 13.76 -14.24
N ILE A 151 -28.00 13.69 -13.08
CA ILE A 151 -27.87 12.57 -12.12
C ILE A 151 -28.35 11.27 -12.75
N SER A 152 -29.49 11.27 -13.44
CA SER A 152 -30.01 10.09 -14.13
C SER A 152 -29.08 9.59 -15.24
N LYS A 153 -28.41 10.50 -15.97
CA LYS A 153 -27.37 10.13 -16.95
C LYS A 153 -26.16 9.49 -16.28
N PHE A 154 -25.70 10.02 -15.15
CA PHE A 154 -24.60 9.41 -14.40
C PHE A 154 -24.96 8.03 -13.84
N ARG A 155 -26.13 7.87 -13.23
CA ARG A 155 -26.64 6.57 -12.75
C ARG A 155 -26.74 5.55 -13.89
N ASN A 156 -27.14 5.98 -15.09
CA ASN A 156 -27.20 5.10 -16.27
C ASN A 156 -25.80 4.70 -16.77
N ILE A 157 -24.83 5.61 -16.73
CA ILE A 157 -23.43 5.31 -17.06
C ILE A 157 -22.86 4.31 -16.05
N GLU A 158 -23.06 4.57 -14.76
CA GLU A 158 -22.65 3.70 -13.66
C GLU A 158 -23.24 2.30 -13.82
N LYS A 159 -24.57 2.17 -14.00
CA LYS A 159 -25.23 0.88 -14.24
C LYS A 159 -24.65 0.14 -15.43
N LYS A 160 -24.38 0.81 -16.55
CA LYS A 160 -23.77 0.19 -17.74
C LYS A 160 -22.34 -0.29 -17.46
N ILE A 161 -21.55 0.47 -16.70
CA ILE A 161 -20.20 0.09 -16.32
C ILE A 161 -20.23 -1.12 -15.37
N THR A 162 -21.09 -1.09 -14.35
CA THR A 162 -21.24 -2.16 -13.35
C THR A 162 -21.78 -3.45 -13.95
N TYR A 163 -22.82 -3.37 -14.79
CA TYR A 163 -23.37 -4.55 -15.49
C TYR A 163 -22.31 -5.22 -16.39
N ASN A 164 -21.58 -4.42 -17.18
CA ASN A 164 -20.48 -4.93 -17.99
C ASN A 164 -19.35 -5.53 -17.14
N TRP A 165 -19.15 -5.08 -15.89
CA TRP A 165 -18.15 -5.66 -14.99
C TRP A 165 -18.55 -7.07 -14.57
N TYR A 166 -19.78 -7.26 -14.07
CA TYR A 166 -20.28 -8.56 -13.63
C TYR A 166 -20.35 -9.59 -14.76
N ASP A 167 -20.72 -9.17 -15.98
CA ASP A 167 -20.69 -10.06 -17.14
C ASP A 167 -19.27 -10.56 -17.45
N ASN A 168 -18.27 -9.68 -17.39
CA ASN A 168 -16.88 -10.08 -17.58
C ASN A 168 -16.36 -10.94 -16.42
N PHE A 169 -16.76 -10.65 -15.19
CA PHE A 169 -16.43 -11.47 -14.03
C PHE A 169 -17.03 -12.88 -14.15
N ASN A 170 -18.30 -13.01 -14.54
CA ASN A 170 -18.93 -14.30 -14.79
C ASN A 170 -18.23 -15.08 -15.91
N ASN A 171 -17.75 -14.39 -16.95
CA ASN A 171 -16.93 -15.03 -17.98
C ASN A 171 -15.59 -15.51 -17.43
N LEU A 172 -14.97 -14.78 -16.49
CA LEU A 172 -13.75 -15.23 -15.80
C LEU A 172 -14.03 -16.45 -14.92
N VAL A 173 -15.15 -16.48 -14.20
CA VAL A 173 -15.56 -17.64 -13.39
C VAL A 173 -15.74 -18.88 -14.28
N LYS A 174 -16.44 -18.75 -15.40
CA LYS A 174 -16.57 -19.86 -16.38
C LYS A 174 -15.21 -20.32 -16.92
N PHE A 175 -14.30 -19.39 -17.16
CA PHE A 175 -12.94 -19.73 -17.58
C PHE A 175 -12.20 -20.51 -16.47
N TYR A 176 -12.34 -20.08 -15.22
CA TYR A 176 -11.75 -20.74 -14.06
C TYR A 176 -12.31 -22.16 -13.87
N GLU A 177 -13.62 -22.37 -14.01
CA GLU A 177 -14.25 -23.69 -13.92
C GLU A 177 -13.71 -24.68 -14.96
N VAL A 178 -13.39 -24.21 -16.16
CA VAL A 178 -12.89 -25.06 -17.26
C VAL A 178 -11.39 -25.35 -17.12
N ASN A 179 -10.59 -24.35 -16.74
CA ASN A 179 -9.13 -24.44 -16.79
C ASN A 179 -8.46 -24.64 -15.41
N GLY A 180 -9.20 -24.45 -14.33
CA GLY A 180 -8.68 -24.51 -12.96
C GLY A 180 -7.80 -23.33 -12.55
N HIS A 181 -7.61 -22.33 -13.43
CA HIS A 181 -6.81 -21.14 -13.17
C HIS A 181 -7.43 -19.88 -13.78
N VAL A 182 -7.05 -18.73 -13.23
CA VAL A 182 -7.49 -17.38 -13.66
C VAL A 182 -6.51 -16.71 -14.62
N GLU A 183 -5.39 -17.36 -14.96
CA GLU A 183 -4.43 -16.82 -15.93
C GLU A 183 -4.95 -17.01 -17.37
N VAL A 184 -5.72 -16.03 -17.83
CA VAL A 184 -6.25 -16.02 -19.18
C VAL A 184 -5.10 -15.82 -20.19
N PRO A 185 -4.90 -16.70 -21.18
CA PRO A 185 -3.88 -16.53 -22.21
C PRO A 185 -4.26 -15.44 -23.22
N LYS A 186 -3.25 -14.86 -23.86
CA LYS A 186 -3.42 -13.82 -24.88
C LYS A 186 -3.76 -14.43 -26.25
N ASP A 187 -4.91 -15.08 -26.33
CA ASP A 187 -5.39 -15.75 -27.55
C ASP A 187 -6.53 -14.98 -28.21
N LYS A 188 -6.76 -15.22 -29.51
CA LYS A 188 -7.85 -14.58 -30.28
C LYS A 188 -9.23 -14.87 -29.69
N THR A 189 -9.41 -16.03 -29.06
CA THR A 189 -10.68 -16.45 -28.43
C THR A 189 -10.95 -15.72 -27.12
N ASN A 190 -9.91 -15.46 -26.33
CA ASN A 190 -10.02 -14.87 -24.99
C ASN A 190 -9.51 -13.42 -24.90
N GLU A 191 -9.26 -12.76 -26.03
CA GLU A 191 -8.64 -11.42 -26.11
C GLU A 191 -9.38 -10.37 -25.26
N ARG A 192 -10.72 -10.42 -25.27
CA ARG A 192 -11.56 -9.49 -24.49
C ARG A 192 -11.38 -9.69 -23.00
N LEU A 193 -11.44 -10.95 -22.54
CA LEU A 193 -11.29 -11.31 -21.13
C LEU A 193 -9.87 -11.02 -20.63
N TYR A 194 -8.85 -11.28 -21.47
CA TYR A 194 -7.46 -10.94 -21.19
C TYR A 194 -7.26 -9.43 -20.99
N LYS A 195 -7.79 -8.61 -21.91
CA LYS A 195 -7.74 -7.13 -21.80
C LYS A 195 -8.45 -6.65 -20.55
N TRP A 196 -9.60 -7.24 -20.23
CA TRP A 196 -10.34 -6.92 -19.01
C TRP A 196 -9.54 -7.25 -17.75
N CYS A 197 -8.96 -8.45 -17.63
CA CYS A 197 -8.10 -8.82 -16.50
C CYS A 197 -6.90 -7.88 -16.36
N THR A 198 -6.30 -7.48 -17.49
CA THR A 198 -5.18 -6.51 -17.51
C THR A 198 -5.62 -5.13 -17.01
N LEU A 199 -6.83 -4.70 -17.40
CA LEU A 199 -7.42 -3.45 -16.92
C LEU A 199 -7.68 -3.52 -15.41
N GLN A 200 -8.23 -4.63 -14.88
CA GLN A 200 -8.47 -4.78 -13.44
C GLN A 200 -7.18 -4.65 -12.63
N ARG A 201 -6.08 -5.29 -13.07
CA ARG A 201 -4.75 -5.15 -12.43
C ARG A 201 -4.25 -3.70 -12.44
N SER A 202 -4.44 -2.99 -13.55
CA SER A 202 -4.04 -1.58 -13.68
C SER A 202 -4.85 -0.67 -12.75
N LEU A 203 -6.16 -0.90 -12.65
CA LEU A 203 -7.05 -0.14 -11.76
C LEU A 203 -6.75 -0.41 -10.28
N TYR A 204 -6.47 -1.66 -9.93
CA TYR A 204 -6.07 -2.06 -8.58
C TYR A 204 -4.75 -1.38 -8.17
N ASN A 205 -3.73 -1.41 -9.03
CA ASN A 205 -2.45 -0.76 -8.76
C ASN A 205 -2.57 0.77 -8.62
N LYS A 206 -3.58 1.37 -9.24
CA LYS A 206 -3.89 2.81 -9.10
C LYS A 206 -4.78 3.13 -7.90
N GLN A 207 -5.24 2.13 -7.15
CA GLN A 207 -6.17 2.29 -6.03
C GLN A 207 -7.50 2.96 -6.42
N VAL A 208 -7.98 2.73 -7.65
CA VAL A 208 -9.25 3.29 -8.17
C VAL A 208 -10.33 2.21 -8.32
N LEU A 209 -9.97 0.94 -8.15
CA LEU A 209 -10.93 -0.16 -8.26
C LEU A 209 -11.82 -0.23 -7.03
N ASN A 210 -13.13 -0.41 -7.24
CA ASN A 210 -14.11 -0.57 -6.16
C ASN A 210 -13.74 -1.76 -5.26
N GLU A 211 -13.84 -1.57 -3.93
CA GLU A 211 -13.54 -2.59 -2.92
C GLU A 211 -14.39 -3.86 -3.12
N GLU A 212 -15.67 -3.74 -3.51
CA GLU A 212 -16.53 -4.89 -3.79
C GLU A 212 -15.99 -5.73 -4.96
N PHE A 213 -15.44 -5.08 -5.98
CA PHE A 213 -14.84 -5.76 -7.14
C PHE A 213 -13.52 -6.44 -6.77
N VAL A 214 -12.75 -5.82 -5.88
CA VAL A 214 -11.54 -6.44 -5.31
C VAL A 214 -11.91 -7.71 -4.56
N GLN A 215 -12.90 -7.65 -3.66
CA GLN A 215 -13.35 -8.82 -2.89
C GLN A 215 -13.84 -9.96 -3.79
N CYS A 216 -14.63 -9.65 -4.82
CA CYS A 216 -15.09 -10.64 -5.79
C CYS A 216 -13.92 -11.33 -6.51
N LEU A 217 -12.89 -10.58 -6.91
CA LEU A 217 -11.70 -11.11 -7.59
C LEU A 217 -10.82 -11.92 -6.63
N GLU A 218 -10.67 -11.47 -5.38
CA GLU A 218 -9.93 -12.22 -4.35
C GLU A 218 -10.59 -13.56 -3.99
N ALA A 219 -11.93 -13.62 -4.02
CA ALA A 219 -12.67 -14.85 -3.75
C ALA A 219 -12.37 -15.98 -4.75
N ILE A 220 -11.90 -15.65 -5.96
CA ILE A 220 -11.48 -16.61 -7.00
C ILE A 220 -9.95 -16.73 -7.12
N ASP A 221 -9.21 -16.31 -6.09
CA ASP A 221 -7.74 -16.29 -6.06
C ASP A 221 -7.12 -15.56 -7.26
N PHE A 222 -7.72 -14.41 -7.64
CA PHE A 222 -7.24 -13.61 -8.77
C PHE A 222 -5.82 -13.09 -8.56
N LYS A 223 -4.90 -13.49 -9.45
CA LYS A 223 -3.50 -13.06 -9.38
C LYS A 223 -3.32 -11.63 -9.89
N TRP A 224 -3.15 -10.70 -8.95
CA TRP A 224 -2.90 -9.28 -9.22
C TRP A 224 -1.53 -9.03 -9.88
N ASP A 225 -0.48 -9.69 -9.41
CA ASP A 225 0.88 -9.59 -9.97
C ASP A 225 1.36 -10.93 -10.54
N LEU A 226 1.13 -11.12 -11.85
CA LEU A 226 1.58 -12.30 -12.58
C LEU A 226 3.10 -12.46 -12.58
N ARG A 227 3.88 -11.37 -12.49
CA ARG A 227 5.35 -11.45 -12.49
C ARG A 227 5.84 -12.02 -11.17
N LEU A 228 5.24 -11.59 -10.06
CA LEU A 228 5.55 -12.13 -8.74
C LEU A 228 5.14 -13.59 -8.61
N GLU A 229 3.96 -13.96 -9.11
CA GLU A 229 3.50 -15.36 -9.04
C GLU A 229 4.39 -16.30 -9.87
N ARG A 230 4.71 -15.94 -11.11
CA ARG A 230 5.69 -16.71 -11.91
C ARG A 230 7.05 -16.80 -11.24
N TRP A 231 7.47 -15.74 -10.54
CA TRP A 231 8.72 -15.74 -9.77
C TRP A 231 8.65 -16.74 -8.60
N LYS A 232 7.53 -16.82 -7.88
CA LYS A 232 7.29 -17.82 -6.83
C LYS A 232 7.22 -19.24 -7.40
N ASP A 233 6.60 -19.43 -8.55
CA ASP A 233 6.50 -20.74 -9.18
C ASP A 233 7.88 -21.25 -9.63
N ASN A 234 8.74 -20.37 -10.14
CA ASN A 234 10.14 -20.73 -10.40
C ASN A 234 10.91 -21.09 -9.13
N LEU A 235 10.64 -20.44 -7.98
CA LEU A 235 11.21 -20.86 -6.69
C LEU A 235 10.73 -22.25 -6.28
N LYS A 236 9.42 -22.53 -6.40
CA LYS A 236 8.88 -23.86 -6.12
C LYS A 236 9.51 -24.92 -7.02
N ALA A 237 9.68 -24.62 -8.30
CA ALA A 237 10.37 -25.50 -9.24
C ALA A 237 11.82 -25.77 -8.80
N TYR A 238 12.53 -24.73 -8.35
CA TYR A 238 13.88 -24.89 -7.79
C TYR A 238 13.89 -25.81 -6.56
N HIS A 239 12.94 -25.65 -5.64
CA HIS A 239 12.78 -26.54 -4.47
C HIS A 239 12.50 -27.98 -4.86
N ASN A 240 11.60 -28.20 -5.82
CA ASN A 240 11.31 -29.54 -6.34
C ASN A 240 12.56 -30.19 -6.95
N ILE A 241 13.42 -29.42 -7.63
CA ILE A 241 14.71 -29.91 -8.15
C ILE A 241 15.63 -30.32 -7.00
N LEU A 242 15.69 -29.54 -5.92
CA LEU A 242 16.49 -29.90 -4.73
C LEU A 242 15.98 -31.18 -4.05
N GLU A 243 14.66 -31.32 -3.90
CA GLU A 243 14.05 -32.50 -3.26
C GLU A 243 14.20 -33.76 -4.10
N THR A 244 14.04 -33.68 -5.42
CA THR A 244 14.17 -34.84 -6.32
C THR A 244 15.63 -35.28 -6.46
N GLN A 245 16.59 -34.36 -6.38
CA GLN A 245 18.01 -34.67 -6.37
C GLN A 245 18.55 -34.88 -4.94
N TYR A 246 18.00 -35.89 -4.26
CA TYR A 246 18.30 -36.32 -2.87
C TYR A 246 19.81 -36.50 -2.53
N HIS A 247 20.69 -36.51 -3.54
CA HIS A 247 22.14 -36.70 -3.42
C HIS A 247 22.98 -35.54 -3.97
N SER A 248 22.38 -34.38 -4.29
CA SER A 248 23.12 -33.23 -4.79
C SER A 248 24.20 -32.81 -3.78
N LYS A 249 25.46 -33.05 -4.14
CA LYS A 249 26.61 -32.78 -3.27
C LYS A 249 26.82 -31.27 -3.19
N ILE A 250 26.91 -30.73 -1.97
CA ILE A 250 27.30 -29.32 -1.78
C ILE A 250 28.72 -29.16 -2.33
N LEU A 251 28.89 -28.25 -3.29
CA LEU A 251 30.18 -27.89 -3.86
C LEU A 251 30.94 -26.91 -2.96
N TYR A 252 30.24 -25.84 -2.56
CA TYR A 252 30.76 -24.76 -1.72
C TYR A 252 29.63 -23.92 -1.13
N TYR A 253 29.94 -23.08 -0.15
CA TYR A 253 29.03 -22.08 0.39
C TYR A 253 29.28 -20.71 -0.27
N ASP A 254 28.26 -20.10 -0.85
CA ASP A 254 28.33 -18.72 -1.33
C ASP A 254 27.91 -17.77 -0.20
N ILE A 255 28.83 -16.90 0.21
CA ILE A 255 28.59 -15.94 1.29
C ILE A 255 27.89 -14.72 0.68
N ILE A 256 26.69 -14.43 1.18
CA ILE A 256 25.83 -13.36 0.65
C ILE A 256 26.15 -12.05 1.36
N ASN A 257 26.11 -12.04 2.69
CA ASN A 257 26.43 -10.91 3.55
C ASN A 257 26.88 -11.39 4.95
N GLU A 258 26.98 -10.49 5.92
CA GLU A 258 27.45 -10.76 7.29
C GLU A 258 26.60 -11.81 8.04
N ASN A 259 25.33 -11.95 7.65
CA ASN A 259 24.34 -12.74 8.35
C ASN A 259 23.97 -14.03 7.59
N TYR A 260 24.12 -14.05 6.26
CA TYR A 260 23.53 -15.06 5.40
C TYR A 260 24.53 -15.70 4.44
N TYR A 261 24.40 -17.03 4.27
CA TYR A 261 25.10 -17.82 3.27
C TYR A 261 24.14 -18.77 2.55
N LEU A 262 24.56 -19.28 1.39
CA LEU A 262 23.79 -20.22 0.58
C LEU A 262 24.65 -21.41 0.13
N PRO A 263 24.22 -22.67 0.34
CA PRO A 263 24.87 -23.83 -0.26
C PRO A 263 24.67 -23.87 -1.78
N ILE A 264 25.78 -24.01 -2.50
CA ILE A 264 25.78 -24.22 -3.94
C ILE A 264 25.98 -25.70 -4.22
N TYR A 265 25.05 -26.28 -4.98
CA TYR A 265 25.00 -27.71 -5.24
C TYR A 265 25.58 -28.07 -6.60
N GLN A 266 26.19 -29.25 -6.69
CA GLN A 266 26.46 -29.91 -7.96
C GLN A 266 25.22 -30.69 -8.38
N PHE A 267 24.72 -30.40 -9.57
CA PHE A 267 23.62 -31.13 -10.17
C PHE A 267 24.15 -31.98 -11.33
N GLU A 268 23.71 -33.22 -11.42
CA GLU A 268 24.04 -34.14 -12.51
C GLU A 268 22.75 -34.59 -13.20
N GLY A 269 22.81 -34.76 -14.53
CA GLY A 269 21.69 -35.29 -15.31
C GLY A 269 20.46 -34.37 -15.42
N LEU A 270 20.64 -33.04 -15.35
CA LEU A 270 19.54 -32.09 -15.46
C LEU A 270 18.93 -32.06 -16.87
N SER A 271 17.62 -31.92 -16.94
CA SER A 271 16.93 -31.53 -18.16
C SER A 271 17.20 -30.06 -18.52
N LEU A 272 16.94 -29.71 -19.78
CA LEU A 272 17.10 -28.33 -20.27
C LEU A 272 16.24 -27.31 -19.50
N GLU A 273 15.09 -27.72 -18.99
CA GLU A 273 14.19 -26.84 -18.22
C GLU A 273 14.71 -26.60 -16.80
N GLU A 274 15.17 -27.66 -16.13
CA GLU A 274 15.75 -27.55 -14.79
C GLU A 274 17.03 -26.71 -14.80
N GLU A 275 17.87 -26.86 -15.82
CA GLU A 275 19.03 -25.99 -16.01
C GLU A 275 18.65 -24.50 -16.09
N LYS A 276 17.55 -24.16 -16.77
CA LYS A 276 17.09 -22.77 -16.87
C LYS A 276 16.64 -22.26 -15.51
N ILE A 277 15.94 -23.07 -14.71
CA ILE A 277 15.51 -22.71 -13.36
C ILE A 277 16.71 -22.48 -12.45
N ILE A 278 17.73 -23.35 -12.48
CA ILE A 278 18.96 -23.18 -11.69
C ILE A 278 19.72 -21.90 -12.10
N LYS A 279 19.91 -21.68 -13.40
CA LYS A 279 20.54 -20.45 -13.93
C LYS A 279 19.75 -19.21 -13.51
N TRP A 280 18.42 -19.28 -13.55
CA TRP A 280 17.53 -18.21 -13.10
C TRP A 280 17.68 -17.93 -11.60
N PHE A 281 17.74 -18.97 -10.76
CA PHE A 281 17.89 -18.84 -9.31
C PHE A 281 19.23 -18.19 -8.95
N TYR A 282 20.34 -18.63 -9.56
CA TYR A 282 21.65 -18.00 -9.36
C TYR A 282 21.70 -16.56 -9.84
N ARG A 283 20.91 -16.20 -10.86
CA ARG A 283 20.72 -14.79 -11.23
C ARG A 283 20.00 -13.99 -10.15
N GLN A 284 19.02 -14.58 -9.44
CA GLN A 284 18.35 -13.91 -8.32
C GLN A 284 19.31 -13.59 -7.17
N ILE A 285 20.25 -14.50 -6.87
CA ILE A 285 21.32 -14.26 -5.87
C ILE A 285 22.11 -13.01 -6.23
N ASN A 286 22.53 -12.86 -7.49
CA ASN A 286 23.30 -11.71 -7.94
C ASN A 286 22.50 -10.39 -7.85
N ILE A 287 21.20 -10.43 -8.20
CA ILE A 287 20.29 -9.28 -8.06
C ILE A 287 20.15 -8.89 -6.58
N PHE A 288 20.04 -9.88 -5.69
CA PHE A 288 19.98 -9.66 -4.24
C PHE A 288 21.28 -9.03 -3.72
N LYS A 289 22.45 -9.56 -4.09
CA LYS A 289 23.77 -9.02 -3.70
C LYS A 289 24.00 -7.57 -4.15
N LYS A 290 23.41 -7.17 -5.29
CA LYS A 290 23.46 -5.80 -5.81
C LYS A 290 22.42 -4.86 -5.21
N ASN A 291 21.60 -5.33 -4.27
CA ASN A 291 20.46 -4.60 -3.70
C ASN A 291 19.38 -4.18 -4.72
N GLU A 292 19.36 -4.76 -5.93
CA GLU A 292 18.44 -4.44 -7.03
C GLU A 292 17.09 -5.17 -6.94
N MET A 293 16.90 -6.05 -5.95
CA MET A 293 15.68 -6.84 -5.78
C MET A 293 14.54 -6.01 -5.16
N GLU A 294 13.31 -6.18 -5.67
CA GLU A 294 12.10 -5.56 -5.11
C GLU A 294 11.81 -6.05 -3.68
N GLU A 295 11.24 -5.18 -2.84
CA GLU A 295 11.06 -5.43 -1.40
C GLU A 295 10.16 -6.63 -1.09
N ASN A 296 9.08 -6.81 -1.85
CA ASN A 296 8.19 -7.96 -1.77
C ASN A 296 8.92 -9.29 -2.06
N LYS A 297 9.84 -9.31 -3.03
CA LYS A 297 10.67 -10.46 -3.37
C LYS A 297 11.77 -10.69 -2.34
N LYS A 298 12.40 -9.63 -1.83
CA LYS A 298 13.46 -9.71 -0.80
C LYS A 298 12.98 -10.46 0.43
N LYS A 299 11.78 -10.14 0.94
CA LYS A 299 11.21 -10.81 2.12
C LYS A 299 11.08 -12.33 1.94
N ILE A 300 10.65 -12.76 0.76
CA ILE A 300 10.53 -14.19 0.42
C ILE A 300 11.92 -14.79 0.18
N PHE A 301 12.81 -14.09 -0.51
CA PHE A 301 14.14 -14.62 -0.83
C PHE A 301 15.02 -14.80 0.42
N ILE A 302 14.87 -13.96 1.44
CA ILE A 302 15.61 -14.10 2.70
C ILE A 302 15.31 -15.44 3.39
N SER A 303 14.08 -15.99 3.29
CA SER A 303 13.79 -17.30 3.88
C SER A 303 14.52 -18.45 3.20
N GLU A 304 15.06 -18.23 1.99
CA GLU A 304 15.88 -19.22 1.26
C GLU A 304 17.34 -19.22 1.72
N LEU A 305 17.77 -18.19 2.46
CA LEU A 305 19.14 -18.06 2.92
C LEU A 305 19.34 -18.69 4.30
N ARG A 306 20.53 -19.27 4.52
CA ARG A 306 20.90 -19.83 5.83
C ARG A 306 21.57 -18.77 6.68
N ASN A 307 21.13 -18.63 7.92
CA ASN A 307 21.75 -17.74 8.88
C ASN A 307 23.10 -18.34 9.36
N ILE A 308 24.16 -17.52 9.35
CA ILE A 308 25.53 -17.92 9.72
C ILE A 308 25.61 -18.23 11.23
N GLU A 309 25.01 -17.40 12.07
CA GLU A 309 25.09 -17.50 13.54
C GLU A 309 24.28 -18.66 14.11
N LYS A 310 23.33 -19.19 13.34
CA LYS A 310 22.47 -20.31 13.77
C LYS A 310 23.25 -21.60 14.04
N TYR A 311 24.45 -21.77 13.48
CA TYR A 311 25.25 -22.99 13.62
C TYR A 311 26.71 -22.63 13.95
N GLU A 312 27.20 -23.06 15.11
CA GLU A 312 28.59 -22.83 15.54
C GLU A 312 29.62 -23.33 14.50
N GLU A 313 29.32 -24.45 13.83
CA GLU A 313 30.14 -25.04 12.77
C GLU A 313 30.35 -24.13 11.54
N ASN A 314 29.55 -23.07 11.39
CA ASN A 314 29.60 -22.16 10.26
C ASN A 314 30.15 -20.77 10.62
N GLN A 315 30.63 -20.56 11.86
CA GLN A 315 31.17 -19.26 12.27
C GLN A 315 32.40 -18.84 11.46
N TRP A 316 33.18 -19.77 10.92
CA TRP A 316 34.29 -19.47 10.01
C TRP A 316 33.84 -18.77 8.71
N LEU A 317 32.57 -18.92 8.29
CA LEU A 317 32.02 -18.16 7.16
C LEU A 317 31.92 -16.66 7.48
N LYS A 318 31.65 -16.31 8.75
CA LYS A 318 31.68 -14.92 9.22
C LYS A 318 33.09 -14.36 9.07
N SER A 319 34.12 -15.10 9.46
CA SER A 319 35.53 -14.73 9.29
C SER A 319 35.87 -14.46 7.82
N ILE A 320 35.46 -15.34 6.90
CA ILE A 320 35.64 -15.12 5.45
C ILE A 320 34.89 -13.88 4.96
N TRP A 321 33.68 -13.63 5.45
CA TRP A 321 32.93 -12.41 5.11
C TRP A 321 33.70 -11.16 5.57
N LYS A 322 34.24 -11.17 6.79
CA LYS A 322 35.04 -10.06 7.34
C LYS A 322 36.26 -9.74 6.46
N ILE A 323 36.98 -10.75 5.96
CA ILE A 323 38.09 -10.57 4.99
C ILE A 323 37.60 -9.85 3.72
N LYS A 324 36.45 -10.26 3.16
CA LYS A 324 35.87 -9.59 1.99
C LYS A 324 35.48 -8.15 2.29
N SER A 325 34.86 -7.92 3.44
CA SER A 325 34.43 -6.60 3.89
C SER A 325 35.64 -5.66 4.01
N PHE A 326 36.73 -6.14 4.59
CA PHE A 326 38.01 -5.41 4.68
C PHE A 326 38.56 -5.01 3.31
N TYR A 327 38.59 -5.92 2.32
CA TYR A 327 39.05 -5.57 0.97
C TYR A 327 38.14 -4.55 0.27
N ASN A 328 36.82 -4.66 0.47
CA ASN A 328 35.90 -3.65 -0.05
C ASN A 328 36.12 -2.29 0.62
N PHE A 329 36.33 -2.27 1.94
CA PHE A 329 36.65 -1.06 2.70
C PHE A 329 37.94 -0.39 2.20
N MET A 330 39.01 -1.15 1.97
CA MET A 330 40.25 -0.62 1.41
C MET A 330 40.06 -0.03 0.00
N LEU A 331 39.17 -0.64 -0.79
CA LEU A 331 38.83 -0.12 -2.12
C LEU A 331 37.97 1.15 -2.03
N THR A 332 37.01 1.24 -1.12
CA THR A 332 36.10 2.40 -1.03
C THR A 332 36.74 3.60 -0.36
N GLU A 333 37.44 3.40 0.77
CA GLU A 333 37.99 4.49 1.57
C GLU A 333 39.36 4.96 1.07
N TYR A 334 40.19 4.02 0.62
CA TYR A 334 41.58 4.30 0.23
C TYR A 334 41.85 4.13 -1.26
N ASN A 335 40.85 3.70 -2.06
CA ASN A 335 41.00 3.40 -3.49
C ASN A 335 42.09 2.35 -3.78
N ILE A 336 42.33 1.44 -2.83
CA ILE A 336 43.32 0.36 -2.94
C ILE A 336 42.60 -0.95 -3.29
N ASP A 337 42.80 -1.41 -4.53
CA ASP A 337 42.29 -2.71 -4.97
C ASP A 337 43.26 -3.83 -4.58
N CYS A 338 43.05 -4.39 -3.38
CA CYS A 338 43.85 -5.51 -2.85
C CYS A 338 43.92 -6.72 -3.81
N ASN A 339 42.96 -6.87 -4.74
CA ASN A 339 42.92 -7.95 -5.71
C ASN A 339 43.81 -7.65 -6.92
N LYS A 340 43.73 -6.43 -7.46
CA LYS A 340 44.55 -5.98 -8.60
C LYS A 340 46.02 -5.95 -8.27
N PHE A 341 46.36 -5.52 -7.05
CA PHE A 341 47.73 -5.40 -6.57
C PHE A 341 48.29 -6.68 -5.95
N LYS A 342 47.54 -7.79 -6.04
CA LYS A 342 47.98 -9.14 -5.63
C LYS A 342 48.41 -9.22 -4.15
N ILE A 343 47.85 -8.34 -3.33
CA ILE A 343 48.08 -8.21 -1.88
C ILE A 343 47.46 -9.40 -1.14
N ALA A 344 46.52 -10.11 -1.75
CA ALA A 344 45.88 -11.30 -1.20
C ALA A 344 46.90 -12.41 -0.82
N PRO A 345 47.01 -12.77 0.47
CA PRO A 345 47.88 -13.85 0.96
C PRO A 345 47.58 -15.21 0.33
N LYS A 346 48.54 -16.13 0.43
CA LYS A 346 48.28 -17.54 0.09
C LYS A 346 47.22 -18.10 1.04
N LYS A 347 46.24 -18.79 0.47
CA LYS A 347 45.08 -19.33 1.23
C LYS A 347 45.38 -20.65 1.94
N ASP A 348 46.55 -21.25 1.71
CA ASP A 348 46.88 -22.61 2.14
C ASP A 348 46.80 -22.78 3.66
N GLU A 349 47.34 -21.83 4.44
CA GLU A 349 47.32 -21.88 5.91
C GLU A 349 45.90 -21.67 6.47
N LEU A 350 45.13 -20.78 5.86
CA LEU A 350 43.72 -20.58 6.22
C LEU A 350 42.90 -21.84 5.94
N LYS A 351 43.15 -22.51 4.80
CA LYS A 351 42.50 -23.78 4.46
C LYS A 351 42.85 -24.87 5.46
N GLU A 352 44.13 -25.04 5.79
CA GLU A 352 44.60 -26.08 6.73
C GLU A 352 44.00 -25.92 8.12
N GLN A 353 43.93 -24.69 8.64
CA GLN A 353 43.36 -24.43 9.96
C GLN A 353 41.84 -24.59 10.01
N ILE A 354 41.12 -24.13 8.99
CA ILE A 354 39.67 -24.34 8.97
C ILE A 354 39.37 -25.84 8.76
N CYS A 355 40.15 -26.56 7.96
CA CYS A 355 39.98 -28.00 7.77
C CYS A 355 40.40 -28.85 8.97
N SER A 356 41.21 -28.34 9.90
CA SER A 356 41.56 -29.06 11.13
C SER A 356 40.47 -28.97 12.20
N VAL A 357 39.65 -27.92 12.14
CA VAL A 357 38.54 -27.66 13.08
C VAL A 357 37.21 -28.19 12.56
N PHE A 358 36.97 -28.13 11.24
CA PHE A 358 35.67 -28.46 10.65
C PHE A 358 35.72 -29.65 9.67
N ASN A 359 34.67 -30.46 9.69
CA ASN A 359 34.49 -31.59 8.78
C ASN A 359 34.11 -31.11 7.35
N ASN A 360 34.47 -31.89 6.32
CA ASN A 360 34.29 -31.61 4.87
C ASN A 360 35.32 -30.68 4.21
N LYS A 361 36.59 -31.10 4.24
CA LYS A 361 37.75 -30.45 3.59
C LYS A 361 37.46 -29.89 2.18
N SER A 362 36.84 -30.69 1.30
CA SER A 362 36.57 -30.28 -0.08
C SER A 362 35.60 -29.08 -0.18
N ILE A 363 34.58 -29.01 0.68
CA ILE A 363 33.61 -27.90 0.69
C ILE A 363 34.29 -26.63 1.19
N ILE A 364 35.10 -26.75 2.25
CA ILE A 364 35.83 -25.64 2.86
C ILE A 364 36.82 -25.04 1.85
N GLU A 365 37.65 -25.88 1.21
CA GLU A 365 38.63 -25.44 0.23
C GLU A 365 37.95 -24.73 -0.96
N ASN A 366 36.89 -25.32 -1.52
CA ASN A 366 36.13 -24.71 -2.61
C ASN A 366 35.45 -23.40 -2.19
N THR A 367 34.93 -23.32 -0.96
CA THR A 367 34.32 -22.11 -0.39
C THR A 367 35.34 -20.99 -0.31
N ILE A 368 36.50 -21.25 0.28
CA ILE A 368 37.61 -20.29 0.38
C ILE A 368 38.09 -19.85 -1.01
N ASP A 369 38.17 -20.77 -1.96
CA ASP A 369 38.64 -20.46 -3.32
C ASP A 369 37.65 -19.62 -4.13
N LYS A 370 36.35 -19.88 -3.99
CA LYS A 370 35.28 -19.15 -4.69
C LYS A 370 34.97 -17.79 -4.06
N ASN A 371 35.16 -17.66 -2.76
CA ASN A 371 34.82 -16.44 -2.03
C ASN A 371 36.01 -15.47 -1.89
N LEU A 372 37.24 -15.96 -1.74
CA LEU A 372 38.40 -15.08 -1.62
C LEU A 372 39.09 -14.87 -2.98
N PRO A 373 39.75 -13.72 -3.20
CA PRO A 373 40.48 -13.45 -4.44
C PRO A 373 41.64 -14.42 -4.69
N LYS A 374 42.05 -14.61 -5.94
CA LYS A 374 43.16 -15.51 -6.30
C LYS A 374 44.50 -14.94 -5.82
N SER A 375 45.23 -15.69 -4.99
CA SER A 375 46.58 -15.32 -4.55
C SER A 375 47.53 -15.30 -5.74
N SER A 376 48.28 -14.22 -5.95
CA SER A 376 49.32 -14.22 -6.97
C SER A 376 50.43 -13.23 -6.67
N VAL A 377 51.09 -13.39 -5.53
CA VAL A 377 52.34 -12.68 -5.21
C VAL A 377 53.34 -12.93 -6.35
N LYS A 378 53.63 -11.89 -7.14
CA LYS A 378 54.72 -11.93 -8.12
C LYS A 378 56.03 -11.66 -7.36
N SER A 379 57.10 -12.33 -7.77
CA SER A 379 58.47 -12.07 -7.29
C SER A 379 59.02 -10.70 -7.73
N ILE A 380 58.33 -9.99 -8.63
CA ILE A 380 58.70 -8.66 -9.11
C ILE A 380 57.46 -7.78 -8.93
N VAL A 381 57.47 -6.97 -7.87
CA VAL A 381 56.41 -6.03 -7.47
C VAL A 381 56.89 -4.63 -7.87
N ASN A 382 56.07 -3.85 -8.57
CA ASN A 382 56.42 -2.46 -8.92
C ASN A 382 56.39 -1.57 -7.66
N LEU A 383 57.13 -0.46 -7.64
CA LEU A 383 57.28 0.43 -6.45
C LEU A 383 55.93 0.86 -5.85
N LYS A 384 54.96 1.21 -6.69
CA LYS A 384 53.61 1.59 -6.26
C LYS A 384 52.83 0.44 -5.59
N GLU A 385 52.97 -0.77 -6.15
CA GLU A 385 52.33 -1.97 -5.58
C GLU A 385 52.94 -2.31 -4.22
N LYS A 386 54.25 -2.03 -4.04
CA LYS A 386 54.95 -2.20 -2.77
C LYS A 386 54.45 -1.20 -1.72
N GLU A 387 54.30 0.08 -2.06
CA GLU A 387 53.76 1.13 -1.15
C GLU A 387 52.34 0.82 -0.67
N GLU A 388 51.43 0.44 -1.59
CA GLU A 388 50.05 0.07 -1.25
C GLU A 388 50.00 -1.23 -0.43
N MET A 389 50.89 -2.19 -0.71
CA MET A 389 51.06 -3.38 0.13
C MET A 389 51.47 -2.99 1.56
N TYR A 390 52.48 -2.15 1.76
CA TYR A 390 52.88 -1.68 3.08
C TYR A 390 51.77 -0.96 3.80
N PHE A 391 51.07 -0.06 3.11
CA PHE A 391 49.97 0.68 3.70
C PHE A 391 48.90 -0.26 4.25
N VAL A 392 48.44 -1.24 3.46
CA VAL A 392 47.44 -2.21 3.91
C VAL A 392 47.94 -3.01 5.12
N ALA A 393 49.21 -3.36 5.11
CA ALA A 393 49.83 -4.17 6.15
C ALA A 393 50.03 -3.42 7.48
N SER A 394 50.59 -2.20 7.43
CA SER A 394 50.71 -1.31 8.57
C SER A 394 49.33 -0.92 9.10
N PHE A 395 48.36 -0.70 8.21
CA PHE A 395 46.97 -0.45 8.60
C PHE A 395 46.39 -1.62 9.40
N ILE A 396 46.62 -2.86 8.95
CA ILE A 396 46.21 -4.07 9.69
C ILE A 396 46.92 -4.12 11.05
N GLU A 397 48.22 -3.88 11.11
CA GLU A 397 49.02 -3.96 12.35
C GLU A 397 48.62 -2.88 13.39
N GLU A 398 48.44 -1.63 12.95
CA GLU A 398 48.11 -0.50 13.81
C GLU A 398 46.67 -0.52 14.32
N ASN A 399 45.74 -1.05 13.50
CA ASN A 399 44.32 -0.97 13.81
C ASN A 399 43.75 -2.30 14.35
N MET A 400 44.52 -3.39 14.37
CA MET A 400 44.04 -4.73 14.76
C MET A 400 43.35 -4.81 16.13
N TYR A 401 43.77 -3.94 17.06
CA TYR A 401 43.35 -3.97 18.47
C TYR A 401 42.39 -2.83 18.83
N LEU A 402 41.90 -2.07 17.85
CA LEU A 402 40.96 -0.96 18.10
C LEU A 402 39.51 -1.45 18.18
N GLU A 403 38.75 -0.94 19.16
CA GLU A 403 37.28 -1.08 19.21
C GLU A 403 36.67 -0.50 17.92
N GLY A 404 36.14 -1.38 17.05
CA GLY A 404 35.63 -1.05 15.72
C GLY A 404 36.23 -1.90 14.58
N MET A 405 37.40 -2.51 14.78
CA MET A 405 37.98 -3.48 13.83
C MET A 405 37.51 -4.92 14.05
N GLU A 406 36.81 -5.19 15.17
CA GLU A 406 36.19 -6.48 15.45
C GLU A 406 35.21 -6.92 14.35
N ASP A 407 34.63 -5.97 13.62
CA ASP A 407 33.74 -6.21 12.48
C ASP A 407 34.48 -6.64 11.20
N TYR A 408 35.82 -6.52 11.16
CA TYR A 408 36.64 -6.76 9.96
C TYR A 408 37.76 -7.79 10.18
N ILE A 409 38.27 -7.95 11.40
CA ILE A 409 39.39 -8.84 11.71
C ILE A 409 39.03 -9.68 12.94
N ASP A 410 39.27 -10.99 12.85
CA ASP A 410 39.16 -11.94 13.97
C ASP A 410 40.40 -12.84 14.03
N HIS A 411 40.45 -13.74 15.02
CA HIS A 411 41.57 -14.65 15.23
C HIS A 411 41.89 -15.52 14.00
N LEU A 412 40.89 -15.91 13.20
CA LEU A 412 41.10 -16.70 11.97
C LEU A 412 41.67 -15.83 10.85
N ASN A 413 41.22 -14.58 10.75
CA ASN A 413 41.72 -13.61 9.77
C ASN A 413 43.17 -13.21 10.05
N TYR A 414 43.59 -13.18 11.32
CA TYR A 414 44.99 -12.93 11.68
C TYR A 414 45.94 -13.93 11.01
N ILE A 415 45.58 -15.22 11.00
CA ILE A 415 46.41 -16.24 10.33
C ILE A 415 46.45 -16.01 8.83
N TYR A 416 45.33 -15.64 8.22
CA TYR A 416 45.31 -15.30 6.80
C TYR A 416 46.25 -14.13 6.46
N TYR A 417 46.29 -13.09 7.31
CA TYR A 417 47.18 -11.94 7.12
C TYR A 417 48.61 -12.14 7.64
N LYS A 418 48.90 -13.18 8.41
CA LYS A 418 50.21 -13.42 9.03
C LYS A 418 51.35 -13.42 8.02
N LYS A 419 51.19 -14.10 6.88
CA LYS A 419 52.18 -14.08 5.78
C LYS A 419 52.37 -12.71 5.15
N LEU A 420 51.33 -11.89 5.11
CA LEU A 420 51.43 -10.50 4.66
C LEU A 420 52.34 -9.72 5.61
N LEU A 421 52.11 -9.87 6.92
CA LEU A 421 52.87 -9.22 7.98
C LEU A 421 54.34 -9.69 8.04
N GLU A 422 54.59 -10.98 7.84
CA GLU A 422 55.95 -11.55 7.79
C GLU A 422 56.76 -11.08 6.58
N ILE A 423 56.11 -10.81 5.43
CA ILE A 423 56.78 -10.24 4.26
C ILE A 423 57.26 -8.81 4.57
N LEU A 424 56.54 -8.03 5.37
CA LEU A 424 56.97 -6.67 5.78
C LEU A 424 58.21 -6.70 6.66
N ASN A 425 58.27 -7.63 7.62
CA ASN A 425 59.38 -7.72 8.56
C ASN A 425 60.70 -8.10 7.88
N ASN A 426 60.63 -8.77 6.72
CA ASN A 426 61.79 -9.08 5.89
C ASN A 426 62.14 -7.99 4.87
N VAL A 427 61.33 -6.95 4.77
CA VAL A 427 61.58 -5.78 3.93
C VAL A 427 61.54 -4.54 4.84
N SER A 428 62.48 -4.46 5.79
CA SER A 428 62.93 -3.15 6.28
C SER A 428 63.69 -2.42 5.17
N PRO A 429 63.70 -1.07 5.16
CA PRO A 429 64.25 -0.28 4.06
C PRO A 429 65.68 -0.63 3.67
#